data_AF-D1A708-F1
#
_entry.id   AF-D1A708-F1
#
_cell.length_a   1.000
_cell.length_b   1.000
_cell.length_c   1.000
_cell.angle_alpha   90.00
_cell.angle_beta   90.00
_cell.angle_gamma   90.00
#
_symmetry.space_group_name_H-M   'P 1'
#
loop_
_entity.id
_entity.type
_entity.pdbx_description
1 polymer ?
#
loop_
_entity_poly.entity_id
_entity_poly.type
_entity_poly.pdbx_seq_one_letter_code
_entity_poly.pdbx_strand_id
1 'polypeptide(L)'
;MRRPGPAADPGQEAGSGPPPGWGSGGRPVGRPGPRRPSGRGRPGRAGRPEPAERPAPRQASVPAARRGPGKAAGGLLKGASQKRSGHKTAARPAGVALPRSKVLLAAAGALAVVAAVVVVTILVGGDENASGPAGPRSSVGRPAGSGSAPSSYSSSPSSSVYEGIDRREEDSEPLTEQEAFPAAARSLTVAAARSRLRLVGARVDGDCAEAVWGAALGEELRRGGCTQAVRGMYADTRRGYALSVTIFNLATSADADRLVEALGRGRGGFVRPLTDTPGGVVATPTVTLRPSGSATAGVYSLADFGRGFSMARGLAMGHYAVIAWAQRLDGTGEETDGALLALLIEGGKAPAVLGRAAGVK
;
A
#
# COMPACT_ATOMS: atom_id res chain seq x y z
N MET A 1 72.42 20.77 -30.80
CA MET A 1 72.13 20.40 -32.21
C MET A 1 70.70 19.87 -32.30
N ARG A 2 69.95 20.38 -33.29
CA ARG A 2 68.77 19.84 -34.03
C ARG A 2 67.73 19.03 -33.24
N ARG A 3 66.56 19.60 -32.94
CA ARG A 3 65.37 19.88 -33.78
C ARG A 3 64.45 18.65 -34.00
N PRO A 4 63.14 18.78 -33.76
CA PRO A 4 62.15 17.72 -33.98
C PRO A 4 61.78 17.59 -35.46
N GLY A 5 61.42 16.36 -35.86
CA GLY A 5 60.93 16.01 -37.19
C GLY A 5 59.46 15.56 -37.15
N PRO A 6 58.75 15.60 -38.30
CA PRO A 6 57.39 16.14 -38.36
C PRO A 6 56.27 15.09 -38.47
N ALA A 7 55.05 15.59 -38.29
CA ALA A 7 53.82 14.95 -38.73
C ALA A 7 53.70 14.93 -40.27
N ALA A 8 53.05 13.89 -40.80
CA ALA A 8 52.40 13.88 -42.09
C ALA A 8 51.04 13.17 -41.95
N ASP A 9 50.04 13.79 -42.56
CA ASP A 9 48.59 13.52 -42.54
C ASP A 9 48.19 12.85 -43.90
N PRO A 10 46.91 12.83 -44.31
CA PRO A 10 45.92 11.74 -44.24
C PRO A 10 45.59 11.09 -45.61
N GLY A 11 44.77 10.03 -45.62
CA GLY A 11 44.14 9.59 -46.88
C GLY A 11 43.27 8.32 -46.83
N GLN A 12 41.95 8.53 -46.82
CA GLN A 12 40.88 7.82 -47.54
C GLN A 12 40.49 6.35 -47.21
N GLU A 13 39.30 6.28 -46.60
CA GLU A 13 38.06 5.58 -47.01
C GLU A 13 38.02 4.16 -47.64
N ALA A 14 36.99 3.46 -47.12
CA ALA A 14 36.07 2.52 -47.75
C ALA A 14 36.46 1.04 -47.91
N GLY A 15 35.61 0.16 -47.38
CA GLY A 15 35.57 -1.25 -47.78
C GLY A 15 34.91 -2.20 -46.78
N SER A 16 33.59 -2.13 -46.64
CA SER A 16 32.78 -3.19 -46.03
C SER A 16 32.86 -4.48 -46.88
N GLY A 17 33.14 -5.62 -46.25
CA GLY A 17 33.00 -6.95 -46.88
C GLY A 17 33.18 -8.08 -45.87
N PRO A 18 32.25 -9.06 -45.77
CA PRO A 18 32.37 -10.21 -44.88
C PRO A 18 33.06 -11.39 -45.59
N PRO A 19 33.69 -12.32 -44.84
CA PRO A 19 33.93 -13.66 -45.38
C PRO A 19 33.54 -14.77 -44.36
N PRO A 20 33.57 -16.07 -44.72
CA PRO A 20 32.45 -16.74 -45.40
C PRO A 20 32.00 -18.03 -44.68
N GLY A 21 30.80 -18.51 -45.02
CA GLY A 21 30.32 -19.83 -44.65
C GLY A 21 30.93 -20.94 -45.52
N TRP A 22 31.03 -22.14 -44.94
CA TRP A 22 31.24 -23.41 -45.65
C TRP A 22 30.15 -24.40 -45.19
N GLY A 23 29.27 -24.77 -46.13
CA GLY A 23 28.52 -26.02 -46.09
C GLY A 23 29.43 -27.19 -46.49
N SER A 24 29.01 -28.44 -46.65
CA SER A 24 27.73 -29.13 -46.52
C SER A 24 28.01 -30.59 -46.94
N GLY A 25 27.34 -31.59 -46.36
CA GLY A 25 27.09 -32.86 -47.04
C GLY A 25 27.22 -34.14 -46.20
N GLY A 26 26.11 -34.87 -46.04
CA GLY A 26 26.10 -36.30 -45.70
C GLY A 26 24.96 -36.78 -44.78
N ARG A 27 23.80 -37.15 -45.36
CA ARG A 27 22.77 -38.06 -44.78
C ARG A 27 23.00 -39.49 -45.36
N PRO A 28 22.28 -40.57 -44.96
CA PRO A 28 21.12 -40.76 -44.06
C PRO A 28 21.40 -41.86 -42.97
N VAL A 29 20.53 -42.28 -42.03
CA VAL A 29 19.28 -43.07 -42.12
C VAL A 29 18.60 -43.14 -40.73
N GLY A 30 17.25 -43.26 -40.68
CA GLY A 30 16.55 -44.15 -39.72
C GLY A 30 16.10 -43.61 -38.35
N ARG A 31 14.77 -43.49 -38.18
CA ARG A 31 14.02 -43.12 -36.96
C ARG A 31 13.79 -44.35 -36.06
N PRO A 32 13.44 -44.20 -34.76
CA PRO A 32 12.01 -44.22 -34.42
C PRO A 32 11.60 -43.26 -33.29
N GLY A 33 10.38 -42.71 -33.39
CA GLY A 33 9.75 -41.85 -32.37
C GLY A 33 8.82 -42.62 -31.43
N PRO A 34 8.44 -42.01 -30.28
CA PRO A 34 7.62 -42.68 -29.27
C PRO A 34 6.11 -42.68 -29.60
N ARG A 35 5.46 -43.71 -29.06
CA ARG A 35 4.10 -44.20 -29.31
C ARG A 35 3.02 -43.29 -28.70
N ARG A 36 1.95 -43.04 -29.47
CA ARG A 36 0.63 -42.58 -28.96
C ARG A 36 -0.30 -43.79 -28.79
N PRO A 37 -1.13 -43.87 -27.74
CA PRO A 37 -2.25 -44.80 -27.72
C PRO A 37 -3.47 -44.23 -28.47
N SER A 38 -4.15 -45.13 -29.14
CA SER A 38 -5.37 -44.98 -29.92
C SER A 38 -6.62 -44.80 -29.05
N GLY A 39 -7.48 -43.86 -29.42
CA GLY A 39 -8.88 -43.81 -28.98
C GLY A 39 -9.81 -43.64 -30.18
N ARG A 40 -10.64 -44.64 -30.46
CA ARG A 40 -11.87 -44.51 -31.25
C ARG A 40 -13.03 -45.01 -30.41
N GLY A 41 -14.11 -44.25 -30.38
CA GLY A 41 -15.39 -44.66 -29.81
C GLY A 41 -16.27 -43.49 -29.36
N ARG A 42 -17.03 -42.92 -30.29
CA ARG A 42 -18.35 -42.33 -30.04
C ARG A 42 -19.35 -43.30 -30.68
N PRO A 43 -20.55 -43.57 -30.12
CA PRO A 43 -21.60 -42.56 -30.08
C PRO A 43 -22.52 -42.62 -28.84
N GLY A 44 -23.33 -41.59 -28.62
CA GLY A 44 -24.39 -41.62 -27.61
C GLY A 44 -24.92 -40.24 -27.24
N ARG A 45 -26.01 -39.84 -27.90
CA ARG A 45 -26.80 -38.64 -27.60
C ARG A 45 -27.85 -39.06 -26.56
N ALA A 46 -27.81 -38.53 -25.34
CA ALA A 46 -28.94 -38.54 -24.41
C ALA A 46 -28.70 -37.55 -23.25
N GLY A 47 -29.73 -36.77 -22.94
CA GLY A 47 -29.98 -36.22 -21.61
C GLY A 47 -29.20 -34.97 -21.21
N ARG A 48 -29.84 -33.81 -21.36
CA ARG A 48 -29.62 -32.65 -20.50
C ARG A 48 -30.30 -32.93 -19.15
N PRO A 49 -29.60 -32.83 -18.01
CA PRO A 49 -30.27 -32.60 -16.73
C PRO A 49 -30.26 -31.10 -16.41
N GLU A 50 -31.42 -30.61 -15.98
CA GLU A 50 -31.64 -29.28 -15.41
C GLU A 50 -30.71 -28.95 -14.23
N PRO A 51 -30.54 -27.66 -13.90
CA PRO A 51 -29.88 -27.24 -12.68
C PRO A 51 -30.74 -27.63 -11.47
N ALA A 52 -30.17 -28.37 -10.52
CA ALA A 52 -30.81 -28.65 -9.25
C ALA A 52 -31.03 -27.35 -8.46
N GLU A 53 -32.29 -27.12 -8.10
CA GLU A 53 -32.77 -26.04 -7.25
C GLU A 53 -32.07 -26.00 -5.89
N ARG A 54 -31.76 -24.77 -5.46
CA ARG A 54 -31.40 -24.43 -4.08
C ARG A 54 -32.57 -24.77 -3.15
N PRO A 55 -32.35 -25.46 -2.02
CA PRO A 55 -33.33 -25.49 -0.95
C PRO A 55 -33.40 -24.13 -0.25
N ALA A 56 -34.61 -23.56 -0.18
CA ALA A 56 -34.94 -22.36 0.59
C ALA A 56 -34.65 -22.54 2.10
N PRO A 57 -34.37 -21.45 2.83
CA PRO A 57 -34.10 -21.50 4.26
C PRO A 57 -35.37 -21.86 5.05
N ARG A 58 -35.24 -22.83 5.96
CA ARG A 58 -36.28 -23.17 6.94
C ARG A 58 -36.40 -22.03 7.95
N GLN A 59 -37.60 -21.46 8.00
CA GLN A 59 -38.03 -20.51 9.02
C GLN A 59 -38.00 -21.20 10.40
N ALA A 60 -37.17 -20.69 11.31
CA ALA A 60 -37.25 -21.02 12.71
C ALA A 60 -38.10 -19.96 13.42
N SER A 61 -39.15 -20.46 14.04
CA SER A 61 -40.23 -19.76 14.74
C SER A 61 -39.75 -19.07 16.01
N VAL A 62 -40.19 -17.82 16.17
CA VAL A 62 -40.14 -17.04 17.41
C VAL A 62 -41.25 -17.52 18.36
N PRO A 63 -40.99 -17.71 19.66
CA PRO A 63 -42.05 -17.62 20.66
C PRO A 63 -41.97 -16.30 21.42
N ALA A 64 -43.10 -15.60 21.40
CA ALA A 64 -43.36 -14.41 22.21
C ALA A 64 -43.67 -14.74 23.67
N ALA A 65 -43.25 -13.83 24.55
CA ALA A 65 -43.85 -13.34 25.79
C ALA A 65 -44.66 -14.29 26.70
N ARG A 66 -44.29 -14.31 27.98
CA ARG A 66 -45.21 -14.51 29.11
C ARG A 66 -45.06 -13.40 30.15
N ARG A 67 -46.20 -12.81 30.50
CA ARG A 67 -46.40 -11.76 31.52
C ARG A 67 -46.78 -12.37 32.88
N GLY A 68 -46.24 -11.76 33.95
CA GLY A 68 -46.85 -11.52 35.27
C GLY A 68 -46.81 -12.65 36.31
N PRO A 69 -47.16 -12.41 37.60
CA PRO A 69 -47.57 -11.13 38.26
C PRO A 69 -47.02 -10.86 39.70
N GLY A 70 -47.29 -9.64 40.24
CA GLY A 70 -47.41 -9.31 41.69
C GLY A 70 -46.13 -9.02 42.50
N LYS A 71 -46.10 -8.26 43.62
CA LYS A 71 -46.97 -7.28 44.31
C LYS A 71 -46.18 -6.70 45.52
N ALA A 72 -46.51 -5.44 45.90
CA ALA A 72 -46.40 -4.80 47.24
C ALA A 72 -44.99 -4.58 47.83
N ALA A 73 -44.64 -3.62 48.69
CA ALA A 73 -45.19 -2.45 49.41
C ALA A 73 -43.94 -1.55 49.73
N GLY A 74 -43.91 -0.31 50.21
CA GLY A 74 -44.85 0.60 50.86
C GLY A 74 -44.04 1.80 51.43
N GLY A 75 -44.71 2.87 51.88
CA GLY A 75 -44.13 4.01 52.63
C GLY A 75 -43.74 5.21 51.75
N LEU A 76 -44.47 6.33 51.61
CA LEU A 76 -45.35 7.12 52.49
C LEU A 76 -44.60 8.02 53.49
N LEU A 77 -44.07 9.17 53.03
CA LEU A 77 -43.87 10.45 53.75
C LEU A 77 -43.80 11.55 52.66
N LYS A 78 -44.81 12.38 52.38
CA LYS A 78 -45.45 13.51 53.10
C LYS A 78 -44.54 14.75 53.26
N GLY A 79 -44.99 15.87 52.69
CA GLY A 79 -44.45 17.23 52.88
C GLY A 79 -44.18 17.96 51.56
N ALA A 80 -45.17 18.50 50.86
CA ALA A 80 -45.68 19.87 51.02
C ALA A 80 -44.57 20.92 51.17
N SER A 81 -44.33 21.75 50.15
CA SER A 81 -44.89 23.10 50.12
C SER A 81 -44.43 23.90 48.90
N GLN A 82 -45.40 24.63 48.37
CA GLN A 82 -45.38 25.57 47.27
C GLN A 82 -44.71 26.89 47.70
N LYS A 83 -43.83 27.48 46.88
CA LYS A 83 -43.85 28.94 46.71
C LYS A 83 -43.17 29.41 45.43
N ARG A 84 -43.92 30.25 44.74
CA ARG A 84 -43.68 30.93 43.47
C ARG A 84 -43.57 32.42 43.82
N SER A 85 -42.53 33.12 43.36
CA SER A 85 -42.57 34.55 42.98
C SER A 85 -41.17 35.14 42.80
N GLY A 86 -40.99 35.96 41.75
CA GLY A 86 -40.08 37.10 41.80
C GLY A 86 -39.19 37.31 40.57
N HIS A 87 -39.71 38.04 39.58
CA HIS A 87 -38.90 38.74 38.57
C HIS A 87 -37.96 39.76 39.21
N LYS A 88 -36.72 39.88 38.71
CA LYS A 88 -35.98 41.16 38.63
C LYS A 88 -35.06 41.18 37.41
N THR A 89 -35.33 42.16 36.54
CA THR A 89 -34.49 42.66 35.44
C THR A 89 -33.55 43.75 35.97
N ALA A 90 -32.33 43.82 35.43
CA ALA A 90 -31.41 44.96 35.46
C ALA A 90 -30.29 44.71 34.44
N ALA A 91 -29.62 45.64 33.79
CA ALA A 91 -29.87 47.01 33.32
C ALA A 91 -28.68 47.30 32.37
N ARG A 92 -28.90 48.10 31.31
CA ARG A 92 -27.86 48.57 30.37
C ARG A 92 -27.11 49.77 30.95
N PRO A 93 -25.84 50.04 30.58
CA PRO A 93 -25.29 51.38 30.68
C PRO A 93 -25.39 52.15 29.34
N ALA A 94 -25.80 53.42 29.45
CA ALA A 94 -25.61 54.49 28.46
C ALA A 94 -24.10 54.82 28.37
N GLY A 95 -23.49 55.29 27.28
CA GLY A 95 -23.93 56.29 26.30
C GLY A 95 -23.13 57.59 26.54
N VAL A 96 -21.95 57.73 25.92
CA VAL A 96 -21.18 58.98 25.86
C VAL A 96 -21.36 59.59 24.47
N ALA A 97 -21.90 60.81 24.42
CA ALA A 97 -22.20 61.54 23.19
C ALA A 97 -21.03 62.47 22.79
N LEU A 98 -20.68 62.48 21.50
CA LEU A 98 -19.81 63.48 20.87
C LEU A 98 -20.48 64.02 19.58
N PRO A 99 -20.23 65.30 19.21
CA PRO A 99 -21.09 66.09 18.33
C PRO A 99 -21.01 65.77 16.82
N ARG A 100 -22.13 66.07 16.15
CA ARG A 100 -22.67 65.41 14.94
C ARG A 100 -22.32 66.03 13.57
N SER A 101 -21.31 66.90 13.42
CA SER A 101 -21.16 67.69 12.18
C SER A 101 -19.94 67.42 11.30
N LYS A 102 -19.14 66.37 11.52
CA LYS A 102 -17.99 66.03 10.63
C LYS A 102 -17.87 64.57 10.19
N VAL A 103 -18.93 63.76 10.30
CA VAL A 103 -18.86 62.31 9.96
C VAL A 103 -19.29 61.99 8.51
N LEU A 104 -19.91 62.94 7.80
CA LEU A 104 -20.47 62.65 6.47
C LEU A 104 -19.49 62.73 5.29
N LEU A 105 -18.24 63.16 5.50
CA LEU A 105 -17.21 63.17 4.45
C LEU A 105 -16.13 62.07 4.60
N ALA A 106 -16.13 61.33 5.71
CA ALA A 106 -15.23 60.17 5.89
C ALA A 106 -15.88 58.84 5.45
N ALA A 107 -17.20 58.79 5.32
CA ALA A 107 -17.92 57.56 4.95
C ALA A 107 -17.93 57.27 3.43
N ALA A 108 -17.76 58.29 2.57
CA ALA A 108 -17.73 58.10 1.12
C ALA A 108 -16.38 57.56 0.62
N GLY A 109 -15.26 57.93 1.26
CA GLY A 109 -13.93 57.43 0.91
C GLY A 109 -13.73 55.95 1.29
N ALA A 110 -14.26 55.53 2.44
CA ALA A 110 -14.16 54.15 2.89
C ALA A 110 -14.95 53.18 1.98
N LEU A 111 -16.11 53.59 1.46
CA LEU A 111 -16.90 52.77 0.54
C LEU A 111 -16.24 52.62 -0.84
N ALA A 112 -15.60 53.67 -1.35
CA ALA A 112 -14.89 53.63 -2.63
C ALA A 112 -13.64 52.72 -2.57
N VAL A 113 -12.93 52.74 -1.43
CA VAL A 113 -11.79 51.83 -1.20
C VAL A 113 -12.26 50.38 -1.05
N VAL A 114 -13.36 50.14 -0.33
CA VAL A 114 -13.93 48.78 -0.22
C VAL A 114 -14.43 48.27 -1.58
N ALA A 115 -15.09 49.11 -2.37
CA ALA A 115 -15.54 48.73 -3.72
C ALA A 115 -14.36 48.46 -4.67
N ALA A 116 -13.29 49.26 -4.61
CA ALA A 116 -12.08 49.03 -5.40
C ALA A 116 -11.34 47.75 -4.97
N VAL A 117 -11.27 47.46 -3.67
CA VAL A 117 -10.70 46.20 -3.16
C VAL A 117 -11.56 45.01 -3.58
N VAL A 118 -12.89 45.12 -3.55
CA VAL A 118 -13.81 44.06 -4.01
C VAL A 118 -13.66 43.81 -5.51
N VAL A 119 -13.57 44.85 -6.34
CA VAL A 119 -13.35 44.70 -7.79
C VAL A 119 -11.97 44.09 -8.09
N VAL A 120 -10.92 44.46 -7.35
CA VAL A 120 -9.59 43.83 -7.48
C VAL A 120 -9.62 42.36 -7.04
N THR A 121 -10.37 42.00 -5.99
CA THR A 121 -10.53 40.58 -5.60
C THR A 121 -11.34 39.77 -6.62
N ILE A 122 -12.31 40.38 -7.31
CA ILE A 122 -13.10 39.68 -8.34
C ILE A 122 -12.30 39.53 -9.65
N LEU A 123 -11.42 40.48 -9.97
CA LEU A 123 -10.58 40.40 -11.18
C LEU A 123 -9.32 39.53 -11.00
N VAL A 124 -8.90 39.26 -9.76
CA VAL A 124 -7.76 38.37 -9.43
C VAL A 124 -8.21 36.98 -8.95
N GLY A 125 -9.49 36.82 -8.55
CA GLY A 125 -10.05 35.59 -7.96
C GLY A 125 -10.97 34.78 -8.87
N GLY A 126 -10.82 34.88 -10.19
CA GLY A 126 -11.59 34.07 -11.14
C GLY A 126 -11.01 32.67 -11.31
N ASP A 127 -11.31 31.77 -10.37
CA ASP A 127 -11.44 30.32 -10.59
C ASP A 127 -12.22 29.71 -9.41
N GLU A 128 -13.52 30.00 -9.37
CA GLU A 128 -14.47 29.30 -8.50
C GLU A 128 -14.77 27.92 -9.09
N ASN A 129 -13.92 26.95 -8.81
CA ASN A 129 -14.35 25.55 -8.74
C ASN A 129 -14.59 25.22 -7.27
N ALA A 130 -15.82 24.81 -6.98
CA ALA A 130 -16.35 24.47 -5.67
C ALA A 130 -15.35 23.68 -4.80
N SER A 131 -14.81 24.35 -3.78
CA SER A 131 -14.05 23.67 -2.72
C SER A 131 -15.03 23.00 -1.76
N GLY A 132 -15.25 21.69 -1.95
CA GLY A 132 -15.64 20.82 -0.83
C GLY A 132 -14.58 20.84 0.27
N PRO A 133 -14.83 20.25 1.46
CA PRO A 133 -13.81 20.15 2.50
C PRO A 133 -12.55 19.51 1.89
N ALA A 134 -11.45 20.27 1.87
CA ALA A 134 -10.20 19.82 1.27
C ALA A 134 -9.76 18.53 1.98
N GLY A 135 -9.82 17.41 1.26
CA GLY A 135 -9.28 16.15 1.74
C GLY A 135 -7.80 16.29 2.12
N PRO A 136 -7.27 15.38 2.97
CA PRO A 136 -5.87 15.43 3.35
C PRO A 136 -4.99 15.43 2.09
N ARG A 137 -4.19 16.50 1.95
CA ARG A 137 -3.24 16.68 0.85
C ARG A 137 -2.18 15.57 0.93
N SER A 138 -1.72 15.09 -0.24
CA SER A 138 -0.66 14.07 -0.31
C SER A 138 0.53 14.45 0.58
N SER A 139 0.92 13.56 1.49
CA SER A 139 2.06 13.75 2.40
C SER A 139 3.29 13.06 1.83
N VAL A 140 3.77 13.54 0.69
CA VAL A 140 4.93 12.95 0.01
C VAL A 140 6.03 13.98 -0.14
N GLY A 141 7.08 13.85 0.68
CA GLY A 141 8.31 14.61 0.61
C GLY A 141 9.22 14.16 -0.55
N ARG A 142 10.53 14.38 -0.39
CA ARG A 142 11.55 13.94 -1.35
C ARG A 142 12.08 12.55 -0.95
N PRO A 143 11.90 11.51 -1.78
CA PRO A 143 12.48 10.20 -1.49
C PRO A 143 14.00 10.19 -1.46
N ALA A 144 14.57 9.15 -0.85
CA ALA A 144 15.98 8.82 -1.01
C ALA A 144 16.35 8.65 -2.50
N GLY A 145 17.59 9.02 -2.87
CA GLY A 145 18.02 8.99 -4.27
C GLY A 145 18.22 7.59 -4.85
N SER A 146 18.61 6.63 -4.01
CA SER A 146 18.91 5.25 -4.40
C SER A 146 18.50 4.28 -3.28
N GLY A 147 18.41 2.99 -3.64
CA GLY A 147 18.12 1.91 -2.71
C GLY A 147 18.16 0.55 -3.41
N SER A 148 17.89 -0.50 -2.63
CA SER A 148 17.80 -1.87 -3.12
C SER A 148 16.46 -2.12 -3.83
N ALA A 149 16.41 -3.11 -4.72
CA ALA A 149 15.21 -3.55 -5.41
C ALA A 149 15.19 -5.09 -5.54
N PRO A 150 14.00 -5.70 -5.68
CA PRO A 150 13.88 -7.12 -5.89
C PRO A 150 14.47 -7.53 -7.24
N SER A 151 14.94 -8.77 -7.31
CA SER A 151 15.40 -9.36 -8.57
C SER A 151 14.25 -9.75 -9.49
N SER A 152 13.11 -10.16 -8.92
CA SER A 152 11.89 -10.49 -9.65
C SER A 152 10.67 -9.84 -8.99
N TYR A 153 9.74 -9.37 -9.82
CA TYR A 153 8.55 -8.66 -9.36
C TYR A 153 7.31 -9.10 -10.13
N SER A 154 6.20 -9.24 -9.41
CA SER A 154 4.87 -9.39 -10.00
C SER A 154 3.88 -8.42 -9.34
N SER A 155 2.81 -8.09 -10.05
CA SER A 155 1.72 -7.32 -9.45
C SER A 155 0.35 -7.86 -9.85
N SER A 156 -0.68 -7.44 -9.11
CA SER A 156 -2.07 -7.63 -9.50
C SER A 156 -2.87 -6.40 -9.12
N PRO A 157 -3.77 -5.94 -10.00
CA PRO A 157 -4.65 -4.81 -9.73
C PRO A 157 -5.70 -5.19 -8.68
N SER A 158 -6.42 -4.18 -8.20
CA SER A 158 -7.59 -4.34 -7.36
C SER A 158 -8.68 -5.12 -8.10
N SER A 159 -9.63 -5.64 -7.33
CA SER A 159 -10.78 -6.38 -7.84
C SER A 159 -12.04 -5.90 -7.14
N SER A 160 -13.21 -6.26 -7.69
CA SER A 160 -14.51 -5.90 -7.11
C SER A 160 -14.73 -6.40 -5.68
N VAL A 161 -13.93 -7.36 -5.20
CA VAL A 161 -13.96 -7.79 -3.78
C VAL A 161 -13.62 -6.65 -2.83
N TYR A 162 -12.93 -5.61 -3.30
CA TYR A 162 -12.51 -4.45 -2.52
C TYR A 162 -13.34 -3.19 -2.78
N GLU A 163 -14.48 -3.28 -3.48
CA GLU A 163 -15.27 -2.12 -3.90
C GLU A 163 -15.69 -1.22 -2.72
N GLY A 164 -15.97 -1.82 -1.55
CA GLY A 164 -16.35 -1.09 -0.34
C GLY A 164 -15.23 -0.25 0.28
N ILE A 165 -14.00 -0.39 -0.22
CA ILE A 165 -12.82 0.39 0.16
C ILE A 165 -12.09 0.92 -1.08
N ASP A 166 -12.79 1.16 -2.19
CA ASP A 166 -12.17 1.67 -3.42
C ASP A 166 -11.67 3.11 -3.29
N ARG A 167 -12.26 3.90 -2.39
CA ARG A 167 -11.85 5.28 -2.11
C ARG A 167 -11.54 5.46 -0.63
N ARG A 168 -10.45 6.16 -0.34
CA ARG A 168 -10.12 6.54 1.04
C ARG A 168 -11.17 7.44 1.68
N GLU A 169 -11.89 8.24 0.89
CA GLU A 169 -12.96 9.09 1.46
C GLU A 169 -14.10 8.26 2.08
N GLU A 170 -14.32 7.05 1.56
CA GLU A 170 -15.30 6.07 2.05
C GLU A 170 -14.72 5.21 3.20
N ASP A 171 -13.39 5.12 3.30
CA ASP A 171 -12.61 4.46 4.36
C ASP A 171 -11.56 5.41 4.97
N SER A 172 -12.03 6.47 5.62
CA SER A 172 -11.20 7.65 5.96
C SER A 172 -10.29 7.48 7.19
N GLU A 173 -10.49 6.43 7.97
CA GLU A 173 -9.72 6.19 9.20
C GLU A 173 -8.29 5.73 8.84
N PRO A 174 -7.22 6.43 9.23
CA PRO A 174 -5.86 5.99 8.94
C PRO A 174 -5.58 4.61 9.53
N LEU A 175 -4.75 3.82 8.86
CA LEU A 175 -4.43 2.49 9.30
C LEU A 175 -3.44 2.55 10.48
N THR A 176 -3.74 1.85 11.56
CA THR A 176 -2.83 1.72 12.71
C THR A 176 -1.86 0.56 12.54
N GLU A 177 -0.75 0.59 13.29
CA GLU A 177 0.19 -0.53 13.34
C GLU A 177 -0.48 -1.80 13.86
N GLN A 178 -1.38 -1.68 14.85
CA GLN A 178 -2.06 -2.83 15.46
C GLN A 178 -3.06 -3.49 14.51
N GLU A 179 -3.75 -2.71 13.68
CA GLU A 179 -4.60 -3.27 12.61
C GLU A 179 -3.76 -3.94 11.53
N ALA A 180 -2.65 -3.32 11.10
CA ALA A 180 -1.79 -3.85 10.04
C ALA A 180 -1.05 -5.13 10.49
N PHE A 181 -0.58 -5.16 11.73
CA PHE A 181 0.20 -6.24 12.32
C PHE A 181 -0.39 -6.70 13.66
N PRO A 182 -1.60 -7.28 13.64
CA PRO A 182 -2.29 -7.73 14.85
C PRO A 182 -1.51 -8.87 15.51
N ALA A 183 -1.85 -9.19 16.75
CA ALA A 183 -1.15 -10.23 17.52
C ALA A 183 -1.04 -11.58 16.76
N ALA A 184 -2.09 -11.96 16.02
CA ALA A 184 -2.10 -13.16 15.19
C ALA A 184 -1.15 -13.10 13.98
N ALA A 185 -0.86 -11.90 13.46
CA ALA A 185 0.05 -11.69 12.34
C ALA A 185 1.52 -11.48 12.76
N ARG A 186 1.81 -11.29 14.06
CA ARG A 186 3.20 -11.12 14.56
C ARG A 186 4.10 -12.34 14.34
N SER A 187 3.53 -13.49 14.00
CA SER A 187 4.25 -14.71 13.69
C SER A 187 3.64 -15.38 12.46
N LEU A 188 4.39 -15.46 11.38
CA LEU A 188 3.95 -16.07 10.12
C LEU A 188 4.58 -17.46 9.99
N THR A 189 3.76 -18.50 9.89
CA THR A 189 4.25 -19.87 9.67
C THR A 189 4.13 -20.20 8.19
N VAL A 190 5.24 -20.43 7.53
CA VAL A 190 5.29 -20.70 6.08
C VAL A 190 5.78 -22.11 5.86
N ALA A 191 4.85 -23.03 5.60
CA ALA A 191 5.13 -24.46 5.50
C ALA A 191 6.15 -24.79 4.40
N ALA A 192 6.03 -24.17 3.22
CA ALA A 192 6.96 -24.35 2.11
C ALA A 192 8.39 -23.94 2.46
N ALA A 193 8.55 -22.90 3.29
CA ALA A 193 9.85 -22.43 3.78
C ALA A 193 10.33 -23.17 5.04
N ARG A 194 9.49 -24.02 5.66
CA ARG A 194 9.71 -24.65 6.97
C ARG A 194 10.17 -23.63 8.03
N SER A 195 9.56 -22.45 7.97
CA SER A 195 10.00 -21.25 8.66
C SER A 195 8.87 -20.64 9.48
N ARG A 196 9.25 -20.02 10.59
CA ARG A 196 8.34 -19.20 11.41
C ARG A 196 8.94 -17.82 11.54
N LEU A 197 8.52 -16.92 10.66
CA LEU A 197 8.98 -15.54 10.67
C LEU A 197 8.30 -14.77 11.78
N ARG A 198 9.08 -14.00 12.52
CA ARG A 198 8.61 -13.12 13.59
C ARG A 198 8.67 -11.68 13.11
N LEU A 199 7.66 -10.88 13.45
CA LEU A 199 7.73 -9.43 13.26
C LEU A 199 8.84 -8.89 14.16
N VAL A 200 9.90 -8.37 13.54
CA VAL A 200 11.09 -7.82 14.22
C VAL A 200 11.09 -6.29 14.24
N GLY A 201 10.19 -5.66 13.49
CA GLY A 201 9.86 -4.26 13.63
C GLY A 201 8.66 -3.87 12.79
N ALA A 202 7.97 -2.83 13.21
CA ALA A 202 6.91 -2.19 12.47
C ALA A 202 6.96 -0.68 12.73
N ARG A 203 6.38 0.08 11.81
CA ARG A 203 6.19 1.53 11.95
C ARG A 203 5.10 2.03 11.02
N VAL A 204 4.58 3.20 11.39
CA VAL A 204 3.68 4.00 10.56
C VAL A 204 4.40 5.29 10.19
N ASP A 205 4.50 5.57 8.90
CA ASP A 205 5.06 6.79 8.36
C ASP A 205 3.95 7.70 7.85
N GLY A 206 3.93 8.94 8.35
CA GLY A 206 3.03 9.98 7.84
C GLY A 206 3.53 10.62 6.54
N ASP A 207 4.82 10.50 6.22
CA ASP A 207 5.39 10.87 4.92
C ASP A 207 5.70 9.61 4.11
N CYS A 208 4.99 9.40 2.99
CA CYS A 208 5.19 8.19 2.18
C CYS A 208 6.56 8.13 1.50
N ALA A 209 7.28 9.27 1.38
CA ALA A 209 8.62 9.31 0.83
C ALA A 209 9.65 8.55 1.69
N GLU A 210 9.39 8.38 2.99
CA GLU A 210 10.25 7.61 3.90
C GLU A 210 10.27 6.11 3.57
N ALA A 211 9.17 5.62 2.99
CA ALA A 211 8.97 4.22 2.64
C ALA A 211 9.48 3.85 1.24
N VAL A 212 10.04 4.79 0.47
CA VAL A 212 10.51 4.56 -0.90
C VAL A 212 11.84 5.23 -1.18
N TRP A 213 12.50 4.78 -2.24
CA TRP A 213 13.57 5.52 -2.90
C TRP A 213 13.19 5.74 -4.37
N GLY A 214 13.84 6.70 -5.02
CA GLY A 214 13.63 7.04 -6.43
C GLY A 214 12.57 8.12 -6.63
N ALA A 215 12.95 9.17 -7.36
CA ALA A 215 12.09 10.35 -7.55
C ALA A 215 10.81 10.04 -8.34
N ALA A 216 10.88 9.14 -9.33
CA ALA A 216 9.72 8.78 -10.15
C ALA A 216 8.66 8.05 -9.32
N LEU A 217 9.07 7.15 -8.41
CA LEU A 217 8.16 6.47 -7.50
C LEU A 217 7.55 7.42 -6.47
N GLY A 218 8.33 8.34 -5.91
CA GLY A 218 7.79 9.37 -5.02
C GLY A 218 6.77 10.27 -5.69
N GLU A 219 6.99 10.60 -6.97
CA GLU A 219 6.02 11.35 -7.74
C GLU A 219 4.75 10.54 -8.04
N GLU A 220 4.85 9.23 -8.28
CA GLU A 220 3.67 8.36 -8.42
C GLU A 220 2.84 8.32 -7.12
N LEU A 221 3.49 8.22 -5.96
CA LEU A 221 2.82 8.29 -4.66
C LEU A 221 2.13 9.64 -4.44
N ARG A 222 2.77 10.75 -4.86
CA ARG A 222 2.20 12.10 -4.74
C ARG A 222 0.94 12.23 -5.60
N ARG A 223 1.01 11.79 -6.87
CA ARG A 223 -0.13 11.75 -7.79
C ARG A 223 -1.25 10.85 -7.27
N GLY A 224 -0.90 9.72 -6.68
CA GLY A 224 -1.85 8.78 -6.09
C GLY A 224 -2.44 9.23 -4.76
N GLY A 225 -2.15 10.44 -4.29
CA GLY A 225 -2.76 10.96 -3.06
C GLY A 225 -2.26 10.28 -1.80
N CYS A 226 -1.03 9.74 -1.77
CA CYS A 226 -0.54 8.97 -0.62
C CYS A 226 -0.53 9.81 0.66
N THR A 227 -1.11 9.26 1.73
CA THR A 227 -1.19 9.92 3.04
C THR A 227 -0.47 9.17 4.16
N GLN A 228 -0.18 7.88 3.93
CA GLN A 228 0.38 7.01 4.96
C GLN A 228 1.10 5.82 4.32
N ALA A 229 2.20 5.40 4.94
CA ALA A 229 2.83 4.11 4.68
C ALA A 229 2.98 3.32 5.99
N VAL A 230 2.44 2.10 6.05
CA VAL A 230 2.60 1.19 7.19
C VAL A 230 3.57 0.09 6.80
N ARG A 231 4.66 -0.06 7.56
CA ARG A 231 5.77 -0.95 7.23
C ARG A 231 6.01 -1.97 8.32
N GLY A 232 6.31 -3.20 7.94
CA GLY A 232 6.66 -4.29 8.82
C GLY A 232 7.81 -5.10 8.27
N MET A 233 8.69 -5.57 9.15
CA MET A 233 9.79 -6.45 8.81
C MET A 233 9.67 -7.74 9.61
N TYR A 234 9.74 -8.86 8.91
CA TYR A 234 9.67 -10.20 9.45
C TYR A 234 10.98 -10.93 9.19
N ALA A 235 11.42 -11.73 10.17
CA ALA A 235 12.61 -12.56 10.01
C ALA A 235 12.45 -13.90 10.72
N ASP A 236 12.96 -14.95 10.09
CA ASP A 236 13.42 -16.17 10.74
C ASP A 236 14.89 -16.32 10.39
N THR A 237 15.75 -15.68 11.19
CA THR A 237 17.19 -15.75 10.97
C THR A 237 17.67 -17.19 11.06
N ARG A 238 17.03 -18.05 11.88
CA ARG A 238 17.32 -19.50 12.02
C ARG A 238 17.18 -20.29 10.73
N ARG A 239 16.21 -19.91 9.92
CA ARG A 239 15.98 -20.51 8.60
C ARG A 239 16.53 -19.65 7.46
N GLY A 240 17.14 -18.51 7.77
CA GLY A 240 17.73 -17.61 6.79
C GLY A 240 16.68 -16.95 5.90
N TYR A 241 15.50 -16.59 6.41
CA TYR A 241 14.48 -15.88 5.62
C TYR A 241 14.12 -14.53 6.24
N ALA A 242 13.80 -13.58 5.37
CA ALA A 242 13.22 -12.30 5.74
C ALA A 242 12.12 -11.90 4.76
N LEU A 243 11.18 -11.09 5.27
CA LEU A 243 10.03 -10.60 4.53
C LEU A 243 9.72 -9.17 4.98
N SER A 244 9.76 -8.22 4.06
CA SER A 244 9.28 -6.86 4.26
C SER A 244 7.85 -6.75 3.73
N VAL A 245 6.99 -6.05 4.47
CA VAL A 245 5.63 -5.70 4.06
C VAL A 245 5.48 -4.19 4.14
N THR A 246 4.96 -3.56 3.09
CA THR A 246 4.66 -2.11 3.05
C THR A 246 3.26 -1.93 2.51
N ILE A 247 2.43 -1.17 3.23
CA ILE A 247 1.05 -0.84 2.86
C ILE A 247 0.98 0.68 2.66
N PHE A 248 0.63 1.13 1.46
CA PHE A 248 0.37 2.54 1.18
C PHE A 248 -1.12 2.83 1.22
N ASN A 249 -1.50 3.94 1.85
CA ASN A 249 -2.86 4.48 1.84
C ASN A 249 -2.95 5.59 0.77
N LEU A 250 -3.61 5.29 -0.35
CA LEU A 250 -3.73 6.16 -1.52
C LEU A 250 -5.14 6.78 -1.59
N ALA A 251 -5.42 7.60 -2.60
CA ALA A 251 -6.75 8.21 -2.73
C ALA A 251 -7.79 7.21 -3.26
N THR A 252 -7.44 6.43 -4.29
CA THR A 252 -8.34 5.50 -4.97
C THR A 252 -7.68 4.17 -5.34
N SER A 253 -8.48 3.16 -5.66
CA SER A 253 -7.99 1.88 -6.17
C SER A 253 -7.28 2.00 -7.51
N ALA A 254 -7.71 2.91 -8.38
CA ALA A 254 -6.99 3.23 -9.61
C ALA A 254 -5.58 3.79 -9.33
N ASP A 255 -5.37 4.47 -8.21
CA ASP A 255 -4.04 4.94 -7.80
C ASP A 255 -3.18 3.80 -7.27
N ALA A 256 -3.79 2.87 -6.52
CA ALA A 256 -3.13 1.66 -6.05
C ALA A 256 -2.67 0.78 -7.22
N ASP A 257 -3.53 0.59 -8.22
CA ASP A 257 -3.23 -0.15 -9.45
C ASP A 257 -2.02 0.43 -10.17
N ARG A 258 -2.03 1.75 -10.39
CA ARG A 258 -0.90 2.43 -11.05
C ARG A 258 0.38 2.32 -10.24
N LEU A 259 0.32 2.43 -8.92
CA LEU A 259 1.50 2.29 -8.07
C LEU A 259 2.11 0.88 -8.17
N VAL A 260 1.29 -0.18 -8.03
CA VAL A 260 1.81 -1.55 -8.09
C VAL A 260 2.29 -1.92 -9.49
N GLU A 261 1.73 -1.34 -10.54
CA GLU A 261 2.25 -1.49 -11.91
C GLU A 261 3.58 -0.74 -12.08
N ALA A 262 3.68 0.49 -11.59
CA ALA A 262 4.87 1.34 -11.74
C ALA A 262 6.13 0.70 -11.11
N LEU A 263 5.98 0.02 -9.97
CA LEU A 263 7.06 -0.72 -9.32
C LEU A 263 7.69 -1.80 -10.22
N GLY A 264 6.91 -2.43 -11.10
CA GLY A 264 7.39 -3.47 -12.01
C GLY A 264 8.21 -2.95 -13.19
N ARG A 265 8.20 -1.63 -13.44
CA ARG A 265 8.97 -1.02 -14.54
C ARG A 265 10.46 -0.86 -14.21
N GLY A 266 10.87 -1.07 -12.95
CA GLY A 266 12.26 -1.26 -12.51
C GLY A 266 13.22 -0.07 -12.66
N ARG A 267 12.79 1.08 -13.20
CA ARG A 267 13.67 2.22 -13.55
C ARG A 267 13.45 3.47 -12.69
N GLY A 268 12.50 3.43 -11.74
CA GLY A 268 12.00 4.63 -11.06
C GLY A 268 12.14 4.66 -9.53
N GLY A 269 12.61 3.57 -8.91
CA GLY A 269 12.60 3.40 -7.47
C GLY A 269 11.90 2.12 -7.01
N PHE A 270 12.01 1.81 -5.71
CA PHE A 270 11.26 0.71 -5.07
C PHE A 270 10.97 1.05 -3.60
N VAL A 271 10.19 0.20 -2.92
CA VAL A 271 9.95 0.34 -1.48
C VAL A 271 11.23 0.09 -0.67
N ARG A 272 11.38 0.81 0.44
CA ARG A 272 12.52 0.69 1.36
C ARG A 272 12.17 -0.17 2.57
N PRO A 273 12.87 -1.30 2.76
CA PRO A 273 12.70 -2.12 3.95
C PRO A 273 13.16 -1.39 5.21
N LEU A 274 12.68 -1.83 6.38
CA LEU A 274 13.05 -1.25 7.67
C LEU A 274 14.51 -1.51 8.07
N THR A 275 15.25 -2.31 7.32
CA THR A 275 16.70 -2.51 7.51
C THR A 275 17.52 -1.32 7.02
N ASP A 276 16.97 -0.53 6.11
CA ASP A 276 17.72 0.49 5.35
C ASP A 276 17.27 1.91 5.74
N THR A 277 16.59 2.07 6.88
CA THR A 277 15.96 3.34 7.31
C THR A 277 16.37 3.74 8.74
N PRO A 278 16.60 5.04 9.02
CA PRO A 278 16.78 5.54 10.39
C PRO A 278 15.61 5.16 11.31
N GLY A 279 15.94 4.69 12.53
CA GLY A 279 14.94 4.18 13.49
C GLY A 279 14.28 2.86 13.05
N GLY A 280 14.81 2.20 12.03
CA GLY A 280 14.40 0.89 11.58
C GLY A 280 14.97 -0.26 12.41
N VAL A 281 14.80 -1.49 11.93
CA VAL A 281 15.28 -2.69 12.64
C VAL A 281 16.79 -2.78 12.49
N VAL A 282 17.50 -2.71 13.61
CA VAL A 282 18.95 -2.95 13.65
C VAL A 282 19.19 -4.44 13.46
N ALA A 283 20.07 -4.79 12.52
CA ALA A 283 20.46 -6.17 12.25
C ALA A 283 21.37 -6.73 13.36
N THR A 284 20.86 -6.90 14.58
CA THR A 284 21.59 -7.56 15.67
C THR A 284 20.66 -8.32 16.63
N PRO A 285 21.04 -9.53 17.07
CA PRO A 285 22.31 -10.20 16.82
C PRO A 285 22.27 -11.07 15.56
N THR A 286 23.41 -11.15 14.89
CA THR A 286 23.68 -12.11 13.82
C THR A 286 23.59 -13.53 14.37
N VAL A 287 22.77 -14.39 13.76
CA VAL A 287 22.60 -15.77 14.22
C VAL A 287 23.44 -16.69 13.34
N THR A 288 24.41 -17.39 13.93
CA THR A 288 25.17 -18.44 13.28
C THR A 288 24.32 -19.69 13.19
N LEU A 289 23.98 -20.13 11.98
CA LEU A 289 23.19 -21.34 11.75
C LEU A 289 23.88 -22.23 10.77
N ARG A 290 23.71 -23.53 10.95
CA ARG A 290 24.15 -24.52 9.97
C ARG A 290 22.98 -24.84 9.04
N PRO A 291 22.93 -24.26 7.81
CA PRO A 291 21.91 -24.66 6.84
C PRO A 291 22.00 -26.17 6.61
N SER A 292 20.83 -26.82 6.57
CA SER A 292 20.74 -28.26 6.32
C SER A 292 21.25 -28.55 4.91
N GLY A 293 22.38 -29.26 4.79
CA GLY A 293 23.08 -29.50 3.51
C GLY A 293 24.34 -28.66 3.31
N SER A 294 24.67 -27.73 4.21
CA SER A 294 25.94 -27.00 4.20
C SER A 294 26.96 -27.59 5.18
N ALA A 295 28.21 -27.69 4.71
CA ALA A 295 29.35 -28.05 5.55
C ALA A 295 29.75 -26.92 6.52
N THR A 296 29.37 -25.67 6.23
CA THR A 296 29.70 -24.48 7.01
C THR A 296 28.45 -23.88 7.65
N ALA A 297 28.58 -23.43 8.90
CA ALA A 297 27.57 -22.60 9.52
C ALA A 297 27.56 -21.21 8.87
N GLY A 298 26.45 -20.85 8.23
CA GLY A 298 26.19 -19.52 7.70
C GLY A 298 25.74 -18.59 8.82
N VAL A 299 26.36 -17.42 8.90
CA VAL A 299 25.92 -16.33 9.77
C VAL A 299 24.95 -15.50 8.96
N TYR A 300 23.64 -15.57 9.26
CA TYR A 300 22.64 -14.80 8.53
C TYR A 300 22.37 -13.48 9.23
N SER A 301 22.59 -12.37 8.52
CA SER A 301 22.29 -11.04 9.01
C SER A 301 21.04 -10.49 8.33
N LEU A 302 20.20 -9.79 9.09
CA LEU A 302 19.10 -9.04 8.48
C LEU A 302 19.62 -7.90 7.59
N ALA A 303 20.87 -7.45 7.79
CA ALA A 303 21.54 -6.47 6.93
C ALA A 303 21.82 -6.97 5.51
N ASP A 304 21.68 -8.27 5.27
CA ASP A 304 21.82 -8.88 3.95
C ASP A 304 20.52 -8.80 3.13
N PHE A 305 19.41 -8.37 3.75
CA PHE A 305 18.18 -8.12 3.01
C PHE A 305 18.38 -7.01 1.96
N GLY A 306 17.84 -7.21 0.77
CA GLY A 306 18.10 -6.37 -0.40
C GLY A 306 19.42 -6.68 -1.11
N ARG A 307 20.23 -7.66 -0.63
CA ARG A 307 21.46 -8.12 -1.27
C ARG A 307 21.30 -9.54 -1.80
N GLY A 308 21.49 -9.72 -3.10
CA GLY A 308 21.33 -11.01 -3.77
C GLY A 308 19.92 -11.23 -4.32
N PHE A 309 19.60 -12.48 -4.64
CA PHE A 309 18.32 -12.81 -5.24
C PHE A 309 17.17 -12.60 -4.25
N SER A 310 16.18 -11.83 -4.67
CA SER A 310 14.98 -11.57 -3.88
C SER A 310 13.77 -11.39 -4.79
N MET A 311 12.57 -11.60 -4.25
CA MET A 311 11.33 -11.44 -5.01
C MET A 311 10.35 -10.54 -4.29
N ALA A 312 9.55 -9.81 -5.03
CA ALA A 312 8.47 -9.01 -4.46
C ALA A 312 7.17 -9.15 -5.25
N ARG A 313 6.07 -8.82 -4.57
CA ARG A 313 4.73 -8.81 -5.15
C ARG A 313 3.96 -7.59 -4.66
N GLY A 314 3.41 -6.83 -5.60
CA GLY A 314 2.46 -5.75 -5.34
C GLY A 314 1.02 -6.23 -5.51
N LEU A 315 0.15 -5.87 -4.58
CA LEU A 315 -1.28 -6.16 -4.61
C LEU A 315 -2.03 -4.86 -4.35
N ALA A 316 -2.80 -4.39 -5.32
CA ALA A 316 -3.78 -3.35 -5.07
C ALA A 316 -5.03 -3.99 -4.45
N MET A 317 -5.52 -3.40 -3.37
CA MET A 317 -6.65 -3.87 -2.57
C MET A 317 -7.50 -2.67 -2.16
N GLY A 318 -8.44 -2.30 -3.02
CA GLY A 318 -9.11 -1.00 -2.91
C GLY A 318 -8.08 0.12 -3.05
N HIS A 319 -8.23 1.20 -2.30
CA HIS A 319 -7.27 2.31 -2.27
C HIS A 319 -5.94 1.99 -1.54
N TYR A 320 -5.73 0.75 -1.07
CA TYR A 320 -4.46 0.33 -0.50
C TYR A 320 -3.59 -0.38 -1.53
N ALA A 321 -2.28 -0.10 -1.51
CA ALA A 321 -1.28 -0.88 -2.22
C ALA A 321 -0.40 -1.64 -1.21
N VAL A 322 -0.42 -2.98 -1.27
CA VAL A 322 0.34 -3.87 -0.40
C VAL A 322 1.52 -4.45 -1.17
N ILE A 323 2.73 -4.19 -0.71
CA ILE A 323 3.97 -4.69 -1.28
C ILE A 323 4.59 -5.67 -0.29
N ALA A 324 4.70 -6.93 -0.70
CA ALA A 324 5.48 -7.95 0.00
C ALA A 324 6.82 -8.15 -0.72
N TRP A 325 7.93 -8.23 0.02
CA TRP A 325 9.28 -8.47 -0.52
C TRP A 325 10.00 -9.51 0.32
N ALA A 326 10.28 -10.68 -0.26
CA ALA A 326 10.87 -11.82 0.42
C ALA A 326 12.29 -12.13 -0.08
N GLN A 327 13.14 -12.62 0.82
CA GLN A 327 14.52 -13.00 0.50
C GLN A 327 15.01 -14.16 1.38
N ARG A 328 15.90 -14.99 0.82
CA ARG A 328 16.86 -15.78 1.60
C ARG A 328 18.05 -14.90 2.02
N LEU A 329 18.44 -14.94 3.28
CA LEU A 329 19.50 -14.07 3.79
C LEU A 329 20.91 -14.48 3.32
N ASP A 330 21.10 -15.64 2.69
CA ASP A 330 22.33 -15.95 1.93
C ASP A 330 22.33 -15.34 0.51
N GLY A 331 21.25 -14.67 0.10
CA GLY A 331 21.10 -14.09 -1.23
C GLY A 331 20.88 -15.12 -2.34
N THR A 332 20.70 -16.40 -2.00
CA THR A 332 20.38 -17.45 -2.98
C THR A 332 18.90 -17.44 -3.35
N GLY A 333 18.56 -18.07 -4.48
CA GLY A 333 17.19 -18.23 -4.95
C GLY A 333 17.07 -18.00 -6.45
N GLU A 334 15.87 -18.19 -6.95
CA GLU A 334 15.48 -18.00 -8.35
C GLU A 334 13.97 -17.69 -8.42
N GLU A 335 13.48 -17.28 -9.60
CA GLU A 335 12.09 -16.84 -9.78
C GLU A 335 11.05 -17.92 -9.45
N THR A 336 11.45 -19.18 -9.53
CA THR A 336 10.63 -20.36 -9.21
C THR A 336 10.80 -20.86 -7.77
N ASP A 337 11.52 -20.15 -6.90
CA ASP A 337 11.70 -20.55 -5.50
C ASP A 337 10.36 -20.53 -4.75
N GLY A 338 9.80 -21.73 -4.55
CA GLY A 338 8.50 -21.93 -3.91
C GLY A 338 8.44 -21.45 -2.45
N ALA A 339 9.57 -21.39 -1.73
CA ALA A 339 9.59 -20.86 -0.37
C ALA A 339 9.42 -19.34 -0.37
N LEU A 340 10.11 -18.64 -1.29
CA LEU A 340 9.97 -17.20 -1.47
C LEU A 340 8.59 -16.84 -2.02
N LEU A 341 8.05 -17.59 -2.99
CA LEU A 341 6.67 -17.38 -3.47
C LEU A 341 5.63 -17.54 -2.35
N ALA A 342 5.78 -18.55 -1.49
CA ALA A 342 4.89 -18.73 -0.34
C ALA A 342 4.99 -17.58 0.67
N LEU A 343 6.19 -17.02 0.88
CA LEU A 343 6.38 -15.84 1.73
C LEU A 343 5.67 -14.61 1.18
N LEU A 344 5.68 -14.41 -0.14
CA LEU A 344 4.97 -13.31 -0.78
C LEU A 344 3.45 -13.44 -0.64
N ILE A 345 2.92 -14.66 -0.72
CA ILE A 345 1.49 -14.93 -0.48
C ILE A 345 1.12 -14.58 0.96
N GLU A 346 1.93 -14.99 1.94
CA GLU A 346 1.67 -14.68 3.36
C GLU A 346 1.80 -13.18 3.66
N GLY A 347 2.83 -12.51 3.13
CA GLY A 347 3.00 -11.06 3.28
C GLY A 347 1.91 -10.25 2.60
N GLY A 348 1.34 -10.79 1.52
CA GLY A 348 0.24 -10.19 0.77
C GLY A 348 -1.14 -10.33 1.40
N LYS A 349 -1.30 -11.04 2.53
CA LYS A 349 -2.62 -11.19 3.16
C LYS A 349 -3.17 -9.90 3.78
N ALA A 350 -2.31 -8.99 4.24
CA ALA A 350 -2.68 -7.70 4.84
C ALA A 350 -4.00 -7.71 5.66
N PRO A 351 -4.03 -8.33 6.86
CA PRO A 351 -5.25 -8.57 7.63
C PRO A 351 -6.11 -7.32 7.86
N ALA A 352 -5.47 -6.17 8.09
CA ALA A 352 -6.11 -4.86 8.14
C ALA A 352 -7.03 -4.58 6.94
N VAL A 353 -6.47 -4.67 5.74
CA VAL A 353 -7.15 -4.29 4.50
C VAL A 353 -8.28 -5.27 4.22
N LEU A 354 -8.06 -6.57 4.47
CA LEU A 354 -9.12 -7.58 4.39
C LEU A 354 -10.24 -7.34 5.41
N GLY A 355 -9.91 -6.94 6.64
CA GLY A 355 -10.89 -6.59 7.67
C GLY A 355 -11.77 -5.43 7.21
N ARG A 356 -11.17 -4.35 6.71
CA ARG A 356 -11.90 -3.19 6.20
C ARG A 356 -12.78 -3.52 5.01
N ALA A 357 -12.28 -4.29 4.04
CA ALA A 357 -13.07 -4.78 2.91
C ALA A 357 -14.26 -5.65 3.36
N ALA A 358 -14.10 -6.42 4.43
CA ALA A 358 -15.16 -7.23 5.02
C ALA A 358 -16.13 -6.43 5.92
N GLY A 359 -15.89 -5.13 6.13
CA GLY A 359 -16.65 -4.30 7.08
C GLY A 359 -16.38 -4.65 8.55
N VAL A 360 -15.31 -5.39 8.83
CA VAL A 360 -14.85 -5.75 10.18
C VAL A 360 -13.79 -4.73 10.59
N LYS A 361 -14.19 -3.80 11.48
CA LYS A 361 -13.28 -2.87 12.16
C LYS A 361 -12.75 -3.48 13.44
#